data_AF-A0A1D6EM48-F1
#
_entry.id   AF-A0A1D6EM48-F1
#
_cell.length_a   1.000
_cell.length_b   1.000
_cell.length_c   1.000
_cell.angle_alpha   90.00
_cell.angle_beta   90.00
_cell.angle_gamma   90.00
#
_symmetry.space_group_name_H-M   'P 1'
#
loop_
_entity.id
_entity.type
_entity.pdbx_description
1 polymer ?
#
loop_
_entity_poly.entity_id
_entity_poly.type
_entity_poly.pdbx_seq_one_letter_code
_entity_poly.pdbx_strand_id
1 'polypeptide(L)'
;MSAFDIPEVMAVTRSTICKKGIESLPRGGAIIYYVCVFLYFWVLSTPVVSLVFGSYLYLCINWFHIHFDEAFSSLRIANYKAFTRLHIKKNGDLEVFTLAVDKVPKDWMLDPDWDMEPKQPFQMSYTRKFPSKWRAASGLDPINAVRIVDRFVIPRTPSSPTTPGGSVSSPTTPGGSVSSPTTPGGFMR
;
A
#
# COMPACT_ATOMS: atom_id res chain seq x y z
N MET A 1 -34.90 -18.30 14.98
CA MET A 1 -33.89 -19.34 15.24
C MET A 1 -32.66 -18.62 15.73
N SER A 2 -32.24 -18.89 16.96
CA SER A 2 -31.09 -18.23 17.57
C SER A 2 -29.80 -18.74 16.93
N ALA A 3 -28.74 -17.92 16.85
CA ALA A 3 -27.43 -18.37 16.37
C ALA A 3 -26.86 -19.52 17.24
N PHE A 4 -27.35 -19.65 18.47
CA PHE A 4 -27.00 -20.74 19.40
C PHE A 4 -27.67 -22.09 19.06
N ASP A 5 -28.74 -22.11 18.27
CA ASP A 5 -29.44 -23.35 17.86
C ASP A 5 -28.77 -24.00 16.63
N ILE A 6 -27.83 -23.30 15.98
CA ILE A 6 -27.17 -23.75 14.74
C ILE A 6 -26.45 -25.11 14.93
N PRO A 7 -25.68 -25.35 16.01
CA PRO A 7 -25.02 -26.64 16.23
C PRO A 7 -26.02 -27.78 16.46
N GLU A 8 -27.14 -27.50 17.13
CA GLU A 8 -28.21 -28.47 17.37
C GLU A 8 -28.91 -28.85 16.06
N VAL A 9 -29.29 -27.87 15.25
CA VAL A 9 -29.88 -28.08 13.93
C VAL A 9 -28.93 -28.86 13.02
N MET A 10 -27.63 -28.55 13.04
CA MET A 10 -26.62 -29.31 12.30
C MET A 10 -26.50 -30.76 12.77
N ALA A 11 -26.52 -31.02 14.08
CA ALA A 11 -26.41 -32.36 14.65
C ALA A 11 -27.63 -33.23 14.33
N VAL A 12 -28.84 -32.68 14.50
CA VAL A 12 -30.10 -33.38 14.20
C VAL A 12 -30.24 -33.67 12.71
N THR A 13 -29.91 -32.69 11.85
CA THR A 13 -29.93 -32.85 10.40
C THR A 13 -28.92 -33.91 9.95
N ARG A 14 -27.70 -33.90 10.51
CA ARG A 14 -26.67 -34.92 10.20
C ARG A 14 -27.09 -36.32 10.62
N SER A 15 -27.69 -36.50 11.81
CA SER A 15 -28.21 -37.79 12.25
C SER A 15 -29.28 -38.34 11.30
N THR A 16 -30.13 -37.43 10.78
CA THR A 16 -31.15 -37.77 9.77
C THR A 16 -30.52 -38.16 8.43
N ILE A 17 -29.50 -37.42 7.98
CA ILE A 17 -28.72 -37.73 6.76
C ILE A 17 -28.05 -39.11 6.88
N CYS A 18 -27.41 -39.42 8.01
CA CYS A 18 -26.72 -40.70 8.20
C CYS A 18 -27.67 -41.90 8.22
N LYS A 19 -28.93 -41.73 8.66
CA LYS A 19 -29.92 -42.82 8.73
C LYS A 19 -30.73 -43.00 7.45
N LYS A 20 -31.05 -41.91 6.75
CA LYS A 20 -32.01 -41.91 5.62
C LYS A 20 -31.42 -41.45 4.28
N GLY A 21 -30.15 -41.05 4.26
CA GLY A 21 -29.50 -40.48 3.07
C GLY A 21 -29.87 -39.03 2.83
N ILE A 22 -28.99 -38.29 2.14
CA ILE A 22 -29.16 -36.86 1.89
C ILE A 22 -30.32 -36.54 0.93
N GLU A 23 -30.72 -37.52 0.11
CA GLU A 23 -31.84 -37.41 -0.83
C GLU A 23 -33.21 -37.40 -0.14
N SER A 24 -33.27 -37.82 1.13
CA SER A 24 -34.50 -37.78 1.92
C SER A 24 -34.86 -36.37 2.43
N LEU A 25 -33.96 -35.39 2.28
CA LEU A 25 -34.20 -34.03 2.73
C LEU A 25 -34.90 -33.16 1.68
N PRO A 26 -35.87 -32.32 2.10
CA PRO A 26 -36.40 -31.26 1.25
C PRO A 26 -35.26 -30.35 0.75
N ARG A 27 -35.32 -29.89 -0.50
CA ARG A 27 -34.29 -29.01 -1.10
C ARG A 27 -33.99 -27.77 -0.24
N GLY A 28 -35.01 -27.18 0.40
CA GLY A 28 -34.85 -26.07 1.33
C GLY A 28 -34.07 -26.44 2.60
N GLY A 29 -34.28 -27.64 3.13
CA GLY A 29 -33.55 -28.16 4.30
C GLY A 29 -32.07 -28.41 3.98
N ALA A 30 -31.76 -28.88 2.77
CA ALA A 30 -30.39 -29.03 2.31
C ALA A 30 -29.67 -27.66 2.19
N ILE A 31 -30.35 -26.64 1.64
CA ILE A 31 -29.80 -25.27 1.56
C ILE A 31 -29.51 -24.72 2.96
N ILE A 32 -30.47 -24.83 3.89
CA ILE A 32 -30.30 -24.37 5.28
C ILE A 32 -29.12 -25.10 5.93
N TYR A 33 -28.99 -26.41 5.74
CA TYR A 33 -27.87 -27.20 6.24
C TYR A 33 -26.52 -26.67 5.74
N TYR A 34 -26.36 -26.43 4.44
CA TYR A 34 -25.10 -25.90 3.89
C TYR A 34 -24.79 -24.49 4.37
N VAL A 35 -25.79 -23.61 4.47
CA VAL A 35 -25.60 -22.24 4.99
C VAL A 35 -25.18 -22.28 6.46
N CYS A 36 -25.82 -23.10 7.28
CA CYS A 36 -25.45 -23.29 8.70
C CYS A 36 -24.02 -23.82 8.85
N VAL A 37 -23.64 -24.84 8.07
CA VAL A 37 -22.28 -25.41 8.06
C VAL A 37 -21.25 -24.34 7.66
N PHE A 38 -21.53 -23.59 6.59
CA PHE A 38 -20.64 -22.53 6.13
C PHE A 38 -20.45 -21.44 7.19
N LEU A 39 -21.52 -20.94 7.79
CA LEU A 39 -21.45 -19.91 8.83
C LEU A 39 -20.70 -20.42 10.08
N TYR A 40 -20.91 -21.69 10.47
CA TYR A 40 -20.20 -22.30 11.57
C TYR A 40 -18.69 -22.37 11.31
N PHE A 41 -18.27 -22.88 10.14
CA PHE A 41 -16.87 -22.91 9.75
C PHE A 41 -16.27 -21.52 9.58
N TRP A 42 -17.03 -20.56 9.05
CA TRP A 42 -16.58 -19.18 8.89
C TRP A 42 -16.25 -18.53 10.24
N VAL A 43 -17.15 -18.65 11.22
CA VAL A 43 -16.98 -18.07 12.56
C VAL A 43 -15.82 -18.72 13.31
N LEU A 44 -15.53 -20.00 13.09
CA LEU A 44 -14.37 -20.67 13.70
C LEU A 44 -13.07 -20.46 12.92
N SER A 45 -13.13 -20.39 11.58
CA SER A 45 -11.97 -20.21 10.72
C SER A 45 -11.38 -18.80 10.85
N THR A 46 -12.23 -17.77 10.89
CA THR A 46 -11.80 -16.37 11.01
C THR A 46 -10.86 -16.11 12.20
N PRO A 47 -11.17 -16.50 13.46
CA PRO A 47 -10.26 -16.29 14.58
C PRO A 47 -9.01 -17.15 14.46
N VAL A 48 -9.11 -18.39 13.95
CA VAL A 48 -7.94 -19.28 13.78
C VAL A 48 -6.97 -18.71 12.75
N VAL A 49 -7.45 -18.30 11.57
CA VAL A 49 -6.60 -17.67 10.55
C VAL A 49 -6.03 -16.35 11.06
N SER A 50 -6.81 -15.53 11.77
CA SER A 50 -6.29 -14.30 12.38
C SER A 50 -5.23 -14.56 13.45
N LEU A 51 -5.34 -15.64 14.21
CA LEU A 51 -4.36 -16.02 15.23
C LEU A 51 -3.10 -16.55 14.58
N VAL A 52 -3.20 -17.39 13.55
CA VAL A 52 -2.04 -17.86 12.77
C VAL A 52 -1.33 -16.69 12.11
N PHE A 53 -2.06 -15.80 11.43
CA PHE A 53 -1.46 -14.63 10.79
C PHE A 53 -0.92 -13.62 11.81
N GLY A 54 -1.64 -13.37 12.91
CA GLY A 54 -1.22 -12.48 13.98
C GLY A 54 0.01 -12.99 14.73
N SER A 55 0.05 -14.30 15.05
CA SER A 55 1.21 -14.94 15.67
C SER A 55 2.40 -15.01 14.74
N TYR A 56 2.18 -15.27 13.45
CA TYR A 56 3.22 -15.16 12.42
C TYR A 56 3.84 -13.77 12.42
N LEU A 57 3.02 -12.71 12.32
CA LEU A 57 3.52 -11.34 12.35
C LEU A 57 4.20 -11.01 13.68
N TYR A 58 3.66 -11.47 14.82
CA TYR A 58 4.24 -11.25 16.14
C TYR A 58 5.63 -11.88 16.27
N LEU A 59 5.80 -13.12 15.83
CA LEU A 59 7.09 -13.81 15.84
C LEU A 59 8.09 -13.16 14.87
N CYS A 60 7.63 -12.80 13.68
CA CYS A 60 8.45 -12.13 12.67
C CYS A 60 8.96 -10.76 13.15
N ILE A 61 8.15 -10.00 13.89
CA ILE A 61 8.50 -8.66 14.39
C ILE A 61 9.36 -8.75 15.66
N ASN A 62 8.97 -9.59 16.64
CA ASN A 62 9.57 -9.58 17.98
C ASN A 62 10.80 -10.48 18.11
N TRP A 63 10.89 -11.57 17.33
CA TRP A 63 12.00 -12.53 17.45
C TRP A 63 13.00 -12.40 16.31
N PHE A 64 12.49 -12.40 15.07
CA PHE A 64 13.36 -12.51 13.90
C PHE A 64 13.78 -11.16 13.33
N HIS A 65 13.03 -10.08 13.57
CA HIS A 65 13.29 -8.74 13.00
C HIS A 65 13.44 -8.72 11.46
N ILE A 66 13.00 -9.76 10.74
CA ILE A 66 13.25 -9.94 9.29
C ILE A 66 12.29 -9.10 8.43
N HIS A 67 11.01 -9.02 8.80
CA HIS A 67 9.98 -8.33 8.01
C HIS A 67 9.98 -6.79 8.15
N PHE A 68 10.99 -6.27 8.83
CA PHE A 68 11.08 -4.86 9.20
C PHE A 68 11.65 -3.99 8.05
N ASP A 69 12.35 -4.61 7.09
CA ASP A 69 12.97 -3.93 5.95
C ASP A 69 12.05 -3.72 4.74
N GLU A 70 10.98 -4.52 4.57
CA GLU A 70 10.12 -4.44 3.38
C GLU A 70 8.70 -3.91 3.66
N ALA A 71 8.10 -4.19 4.82
CA ALA A 71 6.69 -3.85 5.07
C ALA A 71 6.45 -2.48 5.72
N PHE A 72 7.48 -1.86 6.32
CA PHE A 72 7.39 -0.58 7.05
C PHE A 72 8.67 0.28 6.94
N SER A 73 9.43 0.15 5.86
CA SER A 73 10.74 0.79 5.67
C SER A 73 10.66 2.32 5.75
N SER A 74 9.54 2.90 5.34
CA SER A 74 9.31 4.36 5.38
C SER A 74 8.90 4.91 6.75
N LEU A 75 8.53 4.04 7.71
CA LEU A 75 8.05 4.47 9.05
C LEU A 75 9.06 4.17 10.16
N ARG A 76 9.90 3.13 10.01
CA ARG A 76 10.88 2.73 11.05
C ARG A 76 11.99 3.77 11.25
N ILE A 77 12.43 4.41 10.19
CA ILE A 77 13.52 5.40 10.27
C ILE A 77 12.91 6.80 10.29
N ALA A 78 12.53 7.26 11.48
CA ALA A 78 11.89 8.57 11.66
C ALA A 78 12.74 9.75 11.15
N ASN A 79 14.06 9.58 11.09
CA ASN A 79 14.99 10.66 10.75
C ASN A 79 15.12 10.89 9.24
N TYR A 80 14.89 9.89 8.38
CA TYR A 80 15.13 9.99 6.94
C TYR A 80 13.81 9.90 6.18
N LYS A 81 13.40 10.98 5.52
CA LYS A 81 12.14 11.05 4.78
C LYS A 81 12.32 11.71 3.43
N ALA A 82 11.78 11.09 2.39
CA ALA A 82 11.74 11.65 1.05
C ALA A 82 10.30 11.90 0.59
N PHE A 83 10.11 12.97 -0.18
CA PHE A 83 8.84 13.40 -0.75
C PHE A 83 9.03 13.69 -2.24
N THR A 84 8.18 13.10 -3.08
CA THR A 84 8.19 13.37 -4.51
C THR A 84 7.15 14.44 -4.83
N ARG A 85 7.61 15.61 -5.29
CA ARG A 85 6.76 16.70 -5.76
C ARG A 85 6.68 16.66 -7.28
N LEU A 86 5.46 16.54 -7.78
CA LEU A 86 5.14 16.56 -9.20
C LEU A 86 4.64 17.96 -9.59
N HIS A 87 5.21 18.53 -10.64
CA HIS A 87 4.83 19.83 -11.18
C HIS A 87 4.54 19.71 -12.68
N ILE A 88 3.29 19.94 -13.05
CA ILE A 88 2.87 19.99 -14.45
C ILE A 88 3.14 21.40 -14.97
N LYS A 89 4.06 21.52 -15.92
CA LYS A 89 4.39 22.79 -16.58
C LYS A 89 3.28 23.21 -17.54
N LYS A 90 3.21 24.51 -17.85
CA LYS A 90 2.23 25.05 -18.81
C LYS A 90 2.35 24.46 -20.22
N ASN A 91 3.53 23.95 -20.58
CA ASN A 91 3.77 23.25 -21.84
C ASN A 91 3.21 21.81 -21.85
N GLY A 92 2.75 21.29 -20.70
CA GLY A 92 2.21 19.94 -20.54
C GLY A 92 3.24 18.90 -20.11
N ASP A 93 4.51 19.27 -19.94
CA ASP A 93 5.54 18.36 -19.43
C ASP A 93 5.41 18.19 -17.91
N LEU A 94 5.72 16.99 -17.43
CA LEU A 94 5.70 16.66 -16.01
C LEU A 94 7.11 16.73 -15.45
N GLU A 95 7.37 17.73 -14.60
CA GLU A 95 8.62 17.84 -13.86
C GLU A 95 8.47 17.19 -12.49
N VAL A 96 9.39 16.27 -12.19
CA VAL A 96 9.38 15.49 -10.95
C VAL A 96 10.58 15.90 -10.11
N PHE A 97 10.34 16.25 -8.84
CA PHE A 97 11.36 16.56 -7.86
C PHE A 97 11.28 15.57 -6.71
N THR A 98 12.38 14.89 -6.41
CA THR A 98 12.50 14.06 -5.20
C THR A 98 13.25 14.85 -4.14
N LEU A 99 12.53 15.31 -3.12
CA LEU A 99 13.05 16.06 -1.99
C LEU A 99 13.33 15.12 -0.84
N ALA A 100 14.54 15.08 -0.30
CA ALA A 100 14.86 14.28 0.88
C ALA A 100 15.32 15.14 2.05
N VAL A 101 14.98 14.67 3.26
CA VAL A 101 15.38 15.22 4.54
C VAL A 101 16.11 14.13 5.30
N ASP A 102 17.39 14.36 5.59
CA ASP A 102 18.26 13.37 6.24
C ASP A 102 18.06 13.31 7.77
N LYS A 103 17.61 14.43 8.38
CA LYS A 103 17.27 14.52 9.81
C LYS A 103 15.98 15.29 10.00
N VAL A 104 14.88 14.58 10.26
CA VAL A 104 13.58 15.17 10.58
C VAL A 104 13.57 15.70 12.03
N PRO A 105 13.13 16.96 12.26
CA PRO A 105 12.93 17.50 13.60
C PRO A 105 11.89 16.71 14.40
N LYS A 106 12.21 16.42 15.67
CA LYS A 106 11.29 15.71 16.59
C LYS A 106 10.42 16.69 17.38
N ASP A 107 11.00 17.83 17.75
CA ASP A 107 10.32 18.87 18.50
C ASP A 107 9.83 19.97 17.56
N TRP A 108 8.57 20.36 17.70
CA TRP A 108 7.92 21.38 16.87
C TRP A 108 7.40 22.50 17.75
N MET A 109 7.61 23.74 17.33
CA MET A 109 7.06 24.93 17.97
C MET A 109 6.19 25.70 16.97
N LEU A 110 5.20 26.44 17.50
CA LEU A 110 4.39 27.34 16.67
C LEU A 110 5.31 28.43 16.13
N ASP A 111 5.25 28.67 14.81
CA ASP A 111 6.04 29.73 14.18
C ASP A 111 5.43 31.10 14.57
N PRO A 112 6.15 31.96 15.31
CA PRO A 112 5.65 33.28 15.70
C PRO A 112 5.34 34.16 14.49
N ASP A 113 6.13 34.02 13.42
CA ASP A 113 5.98 34.83 12.21
C ASP A 113 4.71 34.46 11.44
N TRP A 114 4.32 33.18 11.48
CA TRP A 114 3.06 32.69 10.91
C TRP A 114 1.84 33.23 11.66
N ASP A 115 1.94 33.36 12.98
CA ASP A 115 0.80 33.83 13.79
C ASP A 115 0.64 35.35 13.75
N MET A 116 1.75 36.08 13.61
CA MET A 116 1.76 37.53 13.41
C MET A 116 1.31 37.95 11.99
N GLU A 117 1.35 37.07 10.99
CA GLU A 117 0.92 37.39 9.63
C GLU A 117 -0.62 37.58 9.57
N PRO A 118 -1.12 38.74 9.08
CA PRO A 118 -2.55 39.00 9.02
C PRO A 118 -3.24 38.02 8.06
N LYS A 119 -4.14 37.20 8.61
CA LYS A 119 -4.85 36.14 7.86
C LYS A 119 -6.05 36.75 7.13
N GLN A 120 -5.89 37.02 5.83
CA GLN A 120 -7.03 37.41 5.00
C GLN A 120 -7.96 36.21 4.74
N PRO A 121 -9.29 36.41 4.74
CA PRO A 121 -10.21 35.37 4.31
C PRO A 121 -9.89 35.00 2.84
N PHE A 122 -9.88 33.70 2.54
CA PHE A 122 -9.60 33.11 1.22
C PHE A 122 -8.13 33.12 0.73
N GLN A 123 -7.15 33.51 1.54
CA GLN A 123 -5.74 33.40 1.13
C GLN A 123 -5.18 31.98 1.31
N MET A 124 -4.72 31.37 0.21
CA MET A 124 -4.11 30.05 0.19
C MET A 124 -2.75 30.03 0.92
N SER A 125 -2.47 28.97 1.68
CA SER A 125 -1.28 28.88 2.55
C SER A 125 0.05 29.04 1.80
N TYR A 126 0.17 28.49 0.58
CA TYR A 126 1.40 28.56 -0.22
C TYR A 126 1.71 29.96 -0.78
N THR A 127 0.74 30.89 -0.72
CA THR A 127 0.93 32.28 -1.18
C THR A 127 1.39 33.23 -0.07
N ARG A 128 1.50 32.73 1.16
CA ARG A 128 1.90 33.50 2.33
C ARG A 128 3.41 33.66 2.39
N LYS A 129 3.87 34.70 3.10
CA LYS A 129 5.30 34.88 3.35
C LYS A 129 5.83 33.77 4.26
N PHE A 130 5.04 33.36 5.24
CA PHE A 130 5.32 32.22 6.11
C PHE A 130 4.26 31.14 5.92
N PRO A 131 4.44 30.19 4.98
CA PRO A 131 3.42 29.19 4.68
C PRO A 131 3.30 28.10 5.77
N SER A 132 4.36 27.85 6.53
CA SER A 132 4.41 26.82 7.57
C SER A 132 3.92 27.36 8.92
N LYS A 133 2.90 26.71 9.50
CA LYS A 133 2.43 27.00 10.87
C LYS A 133 3.44 26.57 11.95
N TRP A 134 4.18 25.50 11.67
CA TRP A 134 5.08 24.86 12.62
C TRP A 134 6.52 25.00 12.13
N ARG A 135 7.41 25.33 13.06
CA ARG A 135 8.87 25.35 12.86
C ARG A 135 9.51 24.30 13.77
N ALA A 136 10.68 23.79 13.39
CA ALA A 136 11.47 22.95 14.26
C ALA A 136 11.84 23.74 15.52
N ALA A 137 11.60 23.16 16.71
CA ALA A 137 11.95 23.81 17.97
C ALA A 137 13.45 23.76 18.27
N SER A 138 14.14 22.77 17.69
CA SER A 138 15.56 22.51 17.87
C SER A 138 16.15 21.99 16.55
N GLY A 139 17.37 22.43 16.22
CA GLY A 139 18.11 21.98 15.02
C GLY A 139 18.02 22.92 13.81
N LEU A 140 18.41 22.38 12.65
CA LEU A 140 18.42 23.11 11.37
C LEU A 140 16.98 23.31 10.88
N ASP A 141 16.66 24.51 10.38
CA ASP A 141 15.34 24.78 9.82
C ASP A 141 14.99 23.73 8.74
N PRO A 142 13.80 23.12 8.78
CA PRO A 142 13.44 22.05 7.87
C PRO A 142 13.45 22.50 6.41
N ILE A 143 13.26 23.80 6.15
CA ILE A 143 13.35 24.41 4.82
C ILE A 143 14.79 24.35 4.29
N ASN A 144 15.78 24.58 5.15
CA ASN A 144 17.20 24.56 4.80
C ASN A 144 17.79 23.14 4.84
N ALA A 145 17.16 22.22 5.56
CA ALA A 145 17.57 20.82 5.65
C ALA A 145 17.16 19.97 4.42
N VAL A 146 16.20 20.43 3.62
CA VAL A 146 15.71 19.70 2.46
C VAL A 146 16.72 19.78 1.32
N ARG A 147 17.09 18.62 0.77
CA ARG A 147 17.92 18.50 -0.45
C ARG A 147 17.09 17.93 -1.58
N ILE A 148 17.27 18.47 -2.79
CA ILE A 148 16.77 17.84 -4.03
C ILE A 148 17.71 16.68 -4.35
N VAL A 149 17.23 15.45 -4.21
CA VAL A 149 18.00 14.23 -4.54
C VAL A 149 17.93 13.94 -6.03
N ASP A 150 16.76 14.14 -6.62
CA ASP A 150 16.55 13.84 -8.03
C ASP A 150 15.60 14.87 -8.65
N ARG A 151 15.85 15.15 -9.92
CA ARG A 151 15.03 16.02 -10.76
C ARG A 151 15.07 15.49 -12.18
N PHE A 152 13.91 15.10 -12.69
CA PHE A 152 13.75 14.70 -14.08
C PHE A 152 12.46 15.26 -14.68
N VAL A 153 12.44 15.37 -16.00
CA VAL A 153 11.30 15.86 -16.76
C VAL A 153 10.78 14.74 -17.64
N ILE A 154 9.52 14.38 -17.47
CA ILE A 154 8.79 13.48 -18.35
C ILE A 154 8.12 14.35 -19.41
N PRO A 155 8.54 14.27 -20.69
CA PRO A 155 7.90 15.02 -21.76
C PRO A 155 6.47 14.51 -21.98
N ARG A 156 5.57 15.40 -22.40
CA ARG A 156 4.23 15.01 -22.78
C ARG A 156 4.27 14.05 -23.97
N THR A 157 3.55 12.93 -23.89
CA THR A 157 3.34 12.05 -25.04
C THR A 157 2.65 12.85 -26.15
N PRO A 158 3.24 12.96 -27.36
CA PRO A 158 2.59 13.63 -28.46
C PRO A 158 1.28 12.88 -28.77
N SER A 159 0.17 13.61 -28.87
CA SER A 159 -1.06 13.02 -29.40
C SER A 159 -0.77 12.61 -30.83
N SER A 160 -0.70 11.30 -31.10
CA SER A 160 -0.69 10.80 -32.47
C SER A 160 -1.89 11.42 -33.19
N PRO A 161 -1.73 12.09 -34.34
CA PRO A 161 -2.87 12.50 -35.12
C PRO A 161 -3.67 11.23 -35.44
N THR A 162 -4.96 11.24 -35.10
CA THR A 162 -5.92 10.26 -35.62
C THR A 162 -5.82 10.32 -37.15
N THR A 163 -5.03 9.41 -37.72
CA THR A 163 -4.95 9.23 -39.17
C THR A 163 -6.11 8.30 -39.53
N PRO A 164 -7.12 8.76 -40.29
CA PRO A 164 -8.10 7.87 -40.86
C PRO A 164 -7.38 7.08 -41.97
N GLY A 165 -7.10 5.81 -41.71
CA GLY A 165 -6.64 4.86 -42.72
C GLY A 165 -5.16 4.99 -43.11
N GLY A 166 -4.36 4.00 -42.73
CA GLY A 166 -2.98 3.87 -43.19
C GLY A 166 -2.35 2.60 -42.63
N SER A 167 -2.17 1.62 -43.50
CA SER A 167 -1.68 0.27 -43.27
C SER A 167 -0.51 0.15 -42.29
N VAL A 168 -0.64 -0.84 -41.38
CA VAL A 168 0.42 -1.39 -40.54
C VAL A 168 1.64 -1.76 -41.38
N SER A 169 2.78 -1.16 -41.10
CA SER A 169 4.09 -1.73 -41.41
C SER A 169 4.90 -1.80 -40.13
N SER A 170 5.04 -3.02 -39.61
CA SER A 170 5.81 -3.38 -38.41
C SER A 170 7.27 -2.93 -38.54
N PRO A 171 7.89 -2.32 -37.51
CA PRO A 171 9.34 -2.14 -37.50
C PRO A 171 10.02 -3.48 -37.22
N THR A 172 10.86 -3.92 -38.16
CA THR A 172 11.79 -5.03 -38.01
C THR A 172 12.80 -4.73 -36.90
N THR A 173 12.80 -5.55 -35.85
CA THR A 173 13.79 -5.54 -34.76
C THR A 173 15.17 -5.95 -35.30
N PRO A 174 16.25 -5.15 -35.11
CA PRO A 174 17.61 -5.65 -35.26
C PRO A 174 17.98 -6.50 -34.05
N GLY A 175 18.37 -7.76 -34.30
CA GLY A 175 18.75 -8.72 -33.27
C GLY A 175 19.94 -8.25 -32.44
N GLY A 176 19.71 -8.04 -31.14
CA GLY A 176 20.74 -7.94 -30.12
C GLY A 176 20.91 -9.30 -29.46
N SER A 177 22.09 -9.90 -29.63
CA SER A 177 22.51 -11.17 -29.05
C SER A 177 22.39 -11.17 -27.52
N VAL A 178 21.61 -12.11 -26.99
CA VAL A 178 21.58 -12.47 -25.57
C VAL A 178 22.88 -13.21 -25.24
N SER A 179 23.78 -12.57 -24.51
CA SER A 179 24.90 -13.25 -23.85
C SER A 179 24.45 -13.73 -22.47
N SER A 180 24.26 -15.05 -22.34
CA SER A 180 24.02 -15.75 -21.08
C SER A 180 25.18 -15.55 -20.09
N PRO A 181 24.94 -15.29 -18.80
CA PRO A 181 25.99 -15.40 -17.79
C PRO A 181 26.20 -16.88 -17.44
N THR A 182 27.36 -17.40 -17.84
CA THR A 182 27.91 -18.69 -17.44
C THR A 182 28.09 -18.76 -15.92
N THR A 183 27.50 -19.78 -15.31
CA THR A 183 27.74 -20.19 -13.92
C THR A 183 29.14 -20.83 -13.80
N PRO A 184 29.99 -20.42 -12.85
CA PRO A 184 30.95 -21.30 -12.20
C PRO A 184 30.32 -21.76 -10.87
N GLY A 185 30.10 -23.04 -10.63
CA GLY A 185 31.17 -24.04 -10.53
C GLY A 185 31.71 -23.97 -9.10
N GLY A 186 31.33 -24.95 -8.28
CA GLY A 186 31.38 -24.89 -6.82
C GLY A 186 32.75 -24.65 -6.19
N PHE A 187 32.72 -24.20 -4.94
CA PHE A 187 33.79 -24.50 -4.01
C PHE A 187 33.25 -24.78 -2.61
N MET A 188 33.93 -25.75 -2.01
CA MET A 188 33.68 -26.50 -0.80
C MET A 188 34.16 -25.70 0.42
N ARG A 189 33.27 -25.47 1.40
CA ARG A 189 33.48 -25.53 2.87
C ARG A 189 32.43 -24.70 3.60
#